data_AF-Q03C63-F1
#
_entry.id   AF-Q03C63-F1
#
_cell.length_a   1.000
_cell.length_b   1.000
_cell.length_c   1.000
_cell.angle_alpha   90.00
_cell.angle_beta   90.00
_cell.angle_gamma   90.00
#
_symmetry.space_group_name_H-M   'P 1'
#
loop_
_entity.id
_entity.type
_entity.pdbx_description
1 polymer ?
#
loop_
_entity_poly.entity_id
_entity_poly.type
_entity_poly.pdbx_seq_one_letter_code
_entity_poly.pdbx_strand_id
1 'polypeptide(L)'
;MATRQFNLVTDPWIKVIRAADYRSEEVSLQTLFQQSSDYLRLAGETQSQDLAIMRLLLAILHTVYSRFDATGEPYEWLTIDLESLQVAEAVEQDDYEPDDLFETWDALHQLGHFSAIVIEYLARYQDRFDFFGERPFYQATQSEYDVLVPEKKKVATGSGTVAIRQINRTISESGNSPALFAPRSDAGKDTLGMAELVRWVITYQNYTGVTDKTKIVAQENFSNDSGWLYRLSPVFAVGDTLFDTLLLNLILVQNEDAPYAVERPVWERPNAQRYVQDRERQRQPDNLAALYTSWSRVLFLQWGDDRLENIFSAGVPPFSADNAFLEPMTTWRWIKKEQVYRPHRKAMTSVSKAMWRNFGEYVDLHDDSKRRQPGVVTWLQTLKARKSLPGETQITLATVALISDGNATSQAPAAEVADVMRVNADVLFDSMGAQYWPKRIEDAIESTDTVAKFYWIFVSTIAKLRNISGSTFAAAEQEKFYQDLTIPFDNWLRTLSINDDRDAKIGQWNAQVKKIVLSRAKGFMTSATPRDMAGLTDENGNETNIFIAYRQLLGRVSEQLGDRKGEVK
;
A
#
# COMPACT_ATOMS: atom_id res chain seq x y z
N MET A 1 12.91 14.63 38.80
CA MET A 1 12.04 14.47 37.62
C MET A 1 11.80 12.99 37.46
N ALA A 2 10.54 12.54 37.33
CA ALA A 2 10.28 11.14 37.06
C ALA A 2 10.87 10.77 35.70
N THR A 3 11.67 9.72 35.63
CA THR A 3 12.20 9.21 34.36
C THR A 3 11.02 8.72 33.53
N ARG A 4 10.75 9.36 32.38
CA ARG A 4 9.75 8.87 31.43
C ARG A 4 10.22 7.54 30.86
N GLN A 5 9.32 6.57 30.77
CA GLN A 5 9.60 5.25 30.21
C GLN A 5 8.44 4.85 29.31
N PHE A 6 8.77 4.35 28.13
CA PHE A 6 7.82 3.74 27.21
C PHE A 6 8.59 2.87 26.21
N ASN A 7 8.58 1.57 26.42
CA ASN A 7 9.31 0.60 25.62
C ASN A 7 8.37 -0.18 24.71
N LEU A 8 8.55 -0.08 23.40
CA LEU A 8 7.67 -0.69 22.41
C LEU A 8 7.65 -2.23 22.46
N VAL A 9 8.68 -2.86 23.06
CA VAL A 9 8.74 -4.31 23.24
C VAL A 9 7.74 -4.78 24.29
N THR A 10 7.62 -4.05 25.40
CA THR A 10 6.89 -4.48 26.59
C THR A 10 5.59 -3.72 26.83
N ASP A 11 5.55 -2.44 26.49
CA ASP A 11 4.38 -1.58 26.71
C ASP A 11 3.38 -1.69 25.55
N PRO A 12 2.06 -1.66 25.82
CA PRO A 12 1.04 -1.76 24.79
C PRO A 12 0.97 -0.50 23.93
N TRP A 13 1.07 -0.68 22.60
CA TRP A 13 1.00 0.44 21.65
C TRP A 13 0.45 0.06 20.27
N ILE A 14 0.36 -1.22 19.94
CA ILE A 14 -0.13 -1.67 18.63
C ILE A 14 -1.61 -1.98 18.77
N LYS A 15 -2.45 -1.26 18.01
CA LYS A 15 -3.90 -1.52 18.01
C LYS A 15 -4.22 -2.70 17.11
N VAL A 16 -4.92 -3.69 17.67
CA VAL A 16 -5.35 -4.91 16.98
C VAL A 16 -6.84 -5.17 17.22
N ILE A 17 -7.44 -6.03 16.40
CA ILE A 17 -8.77 -6.61 16.66
C ILE A 17 -8.61 -8.08 17.01
N ARG A 18 -9.10 -8.48 18.17
CA ARG A 18 -9.10 -9.88 18.62
C ARG A 18 -10.12 -10.71 17.84
N ALA A 19 -9.73 -11.90 17.41
CA ALA A 19 -10.59 -12.82 16.66
C ALA A 19 -11.75 -13.38 17.50
N ALA A 20 -11.51 -13.60 18.79
CA ALA A 20 -12.48 -14.25 19.68
C ALA A 20 -13.75 -13.41 19.95
N ASP A 21 -13.63 -12.09 20.05
CA ASP A 21 -14.73 -11.20 20.46
C ASP A 21 -14.86 -9.92 19.64
N TYR A 22 -14.02 -9.75 18.60
CA TYR A 22 -13.98 -8.59 17.72
C TYR A 22 -13.73 -7.25 18.44
N ARG A 23 -13.18 -7.29 19.67
CA ARG A 23 -12.81 -6.09 20.41
C ARG A 23 -11.44 -5.59 19.98
N SER A 24 -11.27 -4.27 20.06
CA SER A 24 -9.97 -3.63 19.88
C SER A 24 -9.22 -3.55 21.20
N GLU A 25 -7.91 -3.80 21.15
CA GLU A 25 -7.00 -3.61 22.26
C GLU A 25 -5.64 -3.10 21.77
N GLU A 26 -4.84 -2.55 22.69
CA GLU A 26 -3.45 -2.19 22.45
C GLU A 26 -2.55 -3.26 23.05
N VAL A 27 -1.60 -3.76 22.27
CA VAL A 27 -0.63 -4.80 22.67
C VAL A 27 0.80 -4.34 22.38
N SER A 28 1.77 -4.95 23.07
CA SER A 28 3.20 -4.69 22.83
C SER A 28 3.72 -5.51 21.65
N LEU A 29 4.95 -5.25 21.18
CA LEU A 29 5.56 -6.10 20.15
C LEU A 29 5.69 -7.55 20.63
N GLN A 30 6.08 -7.75 21.89
CA GLN A 30 6.20 -9.09 22.47
C GLN A 30 4.87 -9.85 22.44
N THR A 31 3.81 -9.24 22.96
CA THR A 31 2.48 -9.86 22.97
C THR A 31 1.96 -10.10 21.55
N LEU A 32 2.18 -9.15 20.63
CA LEU A 32 1.74 -9.29 19.24
C LEU A 32 2.37 -10.50 18.56
N PHE A 33 3.69 -10.69 18.65
CA PHE A 33 4.34 -11.83 17.97
C PHE A 33 4.04 -13.17 18.63
N GLN A 34 3.80 -13.19 19.95
CA GLN A 34 3.38 -14.40 20.67
C GLN A 34 1.95 -14.84 20.34
N GLN A 35 1.07 -13.90 19.98
CA GLN A 35 -0.38 -14.12 19.83
C GLN A 35 -0.92 -13.66 18.47
N SER A 36 -0.06 -13.58 17.45
CA SER A 36 -0.43 -13.00 16.14
C SER A 36 -1.58 -13.75 15.45
N SER A 37 -1.77 -15.03 15.74
CA SER A 37 -2.88 -15.84 15.25
C SER A 37 -4.21 -15.59 15.99
N ASP A 38 -4.19 -14.97 17.17
CA ASP A 38 -5.39 -14.58 17.92
C ASP A 38 -6.00 -13.24 17.45
N TYR A 39 -5.29 -12.52 16.58
CA TYR A 39 -5.70 -11.23 16.04
C TYR A 39 -6.12 -11.34 14.57
N LEU A 40 -7.21 -10.66 14.19
CA LEU A 40 -7.66 -10.61 12.80
C LEU A 40 -6.82 -9.67 11.95
N ARG A 41 -6.49 -8.50 12.50
CA ARG A 41 -5.77 -7.42 11.81
C ARG A 41 -5.31 -6.32 12.76
N LEU A 42 -4.43 -5.46 12.25
CA LEU A 42 -4.16 -4.14 12.80
C LEU A 42 -5.41 -3.24 12.70
N ALA A 43 -5.56 -2.31 13.64
CA ALA A 43 -6.69 -1.39 13.73
C ALA A 43 -6.30 -0.05 14.36
N GLY A 44 -5.25 0.56 13.82
CA GLY A 44 -4.79 1.90 14.14
C GLY A 44 -5.79 3.00 13.79
N GLU A 45 -5.35 4.24 13.88
CA GLU A 45 -6.17 5.41 13.59
C GLU A 45 -6.59 5.49 12.11
N THR A 46 -5.76 4.97 11.18
CA THR A 46 -6.06 4.89 9.75
C THR A 46 -5.43 3.64 9.12
N GLN A 47 -5.89 3.24 7.94
CA GLN A 47 -5.33 2.06 7.27
C GLN A 47 -3.91 2.28 6.75
N SER A 48 -3.55 3.52 6.41
CA SER A 48 -2.18 3.89 6.01
C SER A 48 -1.21 3.78 7.20
N GLN A 49 -1.68 4.08 8.41
CA GLN A 49 -0.92 3.82 9.63
C GLN A 49 -0.74 2.31 9.84
N ASP A 50 -1.79 1.51 9.64
CA ASP A 50 -1.70 0.05 9.72
C ASP A 50 -0.66 -0.52 8.75
N LEU A 51 -0.62 -0.03 7.50
CA LEU A 51 0.39 -0.45 6.53
C LEU A 51 1.82 -0.08 6.96
N ALA A 52 2.02 1.11 7.53
CA ALA A 52 3.34 1.52 8.03
C ALA A 52 3.79 0.65 9.22
N ILE A 53 2.87 0.32 10.13
CA ILE A 53 3.14 -0.59 11.26
C ILE A 53 3.41 -2.01 10.75
N MET A 54 2.62 -2.52 9.81
CA MET A 54 2.83 -3.84 9.19
C MET A 54 4.24 -3.96 8.61
N ARG A 55 4.73 -2.93 7.91
CA ARG A 55 6.10 -2.92 7.37
C ARG A 55 7.18 -2.88 8.45
N LEU A 56 6.94 -2.21 9.58
CA LEU A 56 7.83 -2.29 10.74
C LEU A 56 7.89 -3.71 11.29
N LEU A 57 6.73 -4.38 11.45
CA LEU A 57 6.64 -5.76 11.93
C LEU A 57 7.35 -6.71 10.96
N LEU A 58 7.13 -6.55 9.65
CA LEU A 58 7.84 -7.31 8.62
C LEU A 58 9.34 -7.06 8.67
N ALA A 59 9.80 -5.84 8.91
CA ALA A 59 11.24 -5.58 9.03
C ALA A 59 11.88 -6.36 10.19
N ILE A 60 11.18 -6.52 11.32
CA ILE A 60 11.63 -7.36 12.43
C ILE A 60 11.68 -8.83 11.97
N LEU A 61 10.61 -9.33 11.36
CA LEU A 61 10.53 -10.72 10.90
C LEU A 61 11.58 -11.04 9.81
N HIS A 62 11.78 -10.17 8.83
CA HIS A 62 12.84 -10.31 7.83
C HIS A 62 14.21 -10.38 8.50
N THR A 63 14.49 -9.50 9.45
CA THR A 63 15.77 -9.47 10.14
C THR A 63 16.05 -10.76 10.91
N VAL A 64 15.02 -11.31 11.57
CA VAL A 64 15.15 -12.54 12.37
C VAL A 64 15.23 -13.76 11.45
N TYR A 65 14.25 -13.94 10.56
CA TYR A 65 14.15 -15.13 9.72
C TYR A 65 15.08 -15.13 8.49
N SER A 66 15.83 -14.06 8.26
CA SER A 66 16.99 -14.13 7.35
C SER A 66 18.23 -14.72 8.04
N ARG A 67 18.23 -14.86 9.38
CA ARG A 67 19.39 -15.26 10.19
C ARG A 67 19.17 -16.57 10.94
N PHE A 68 17.94 -16.83 11.34
CA PHE A 68 17.54 -17.98 12.13
C PHE A 68 16.36 -18.69 11.48
N ASP A 69 16.34 -20.01 11.58
CA ASP A 69 15.26 -20.84 11.09
C ASP A 69 14.00 -20.76 11.99
N ALA A 70 12.99 -21.58 11.66
CA ALA A 70 11.75 -21.64 12.43
C ALA A 70 11.93 -22.23 13.84
N THR A 71 13.04 -22.94 14.11
CA THR A 71 13.37 -23.49 15.42
C THR A 71 14.17 -22.51 16.29
N GLY A 72 14.73 -21.46 15.68
CA GLY A 72 15.55 -20.44 16.32
C GLY A 72 17.06 -20.69 16.20
N GLU A 73 17.47 -21.66 15.38
CA GLU A 73 18.88 -21.96 15.13
C GLU A 73 19.41 -21.12 13.94
N PRO A 74 20.65 -20.61 14.00
CA PRO A 74 21.28 -19.99 12.84
C PRO A 74 21.41 -20.95 11.66
N TYR A 75 21.28 -20.43 10.44
CA TYR A 75 21.54 -21.21 9.22
C TYR A 75 23.02 -21.65 9.16
N GLU A 76 23.30 -22.86 8.66
CA GLU A 76 24.65 -23.43 8.64
C GLU A 76 25.66 -22.60 7.82
N TRP A 77 25.17 -21.92 6.78
CA TRP A 77 25.93 -21.02 5.92
C TRP A 77 26.09 -19.59 6.48
N LEU A 78 25.63 -19.33 7.71
CA LEU A 78 25.77 -18.04 8.39
C LEU A 78 26.64 -18.13 9.65
N THR A 79 27.66 -17.28 9.71
CA THR A 79 28.32 -16.96 10.99
C THR A 79 27.54 -15.85 11.69
N ILE A 80 26.84 -16.17 12.77
CA ILE A 80 26.14 -15.19 13.62
C ILE A 80 26.96 -14.88 14.87
N ASP A 81 27.16 -13.60 15.16
CA ASP A 81 27.64 -13.17 16.47
C ASP A 81 26.51 -13.31 17.49
N LEU A 82 26.60 -14.30 18.37
CA LEU A 82 25.57 -14.59 19.37
C LEU A 82 25.38 -13.47 20.40
N GLU A 83 26.36 -12.57 20.56
CA GLU A 83 26.17 -11.40 21.41
C GLU A 83 25.29 -10.37 20.71
N SER A 84 25.54 -10.00 19.46
CA SER A 84 24.73 -8.99 18.76
C SER A 84 23.51 -9.54 18.02
N LEU A 85 23.45 -10.86 17.79
CA LEU A 85 22.52 -11.54 16.88
C LEU A 85 22.58 -11.02 15.44
N GLN A 86 23.73 -10.50 15.03
CA GLN A 86 24.00 -10.02 13.66
C GLN A 86 24.94 -10.99 12.93
N VAL A 87 24.86 -10.93 11.60
CA VAL A 87 25.79 -11.64 10.72
C VAL A 87 27.20 -11.07 10.92
N ALA A 88 28.14 -11.92 11.34
CA ALA A 88 29.51 -11.54 11.70
C ALA A 88 30.45 -11.48 10.49
N GLU A 89 30.18 -12.31 9.47
CA GLU A 89 31.05 -12.50 8.30
C GLU A 89 30.26 -12.35 6.99
N ALA A 90 30.94 -11.98 5.90
CA ALA A 90 30.29 -11.95 4.60
C ALA A 90 29.99 -13.39 4.15
N VAL A 91 28.80 -13.60 3.61
CA VAL A 91 28.37 -14.89 3.06
C VAL A 91 28.91 -15.01 1.63
N GLU A 92 29.67 -16.06 1.34
CA GLU A 92 30.07 -16.37 -0.03
C GLU A 92 28.86 -16.87 -0.81
N GLN A 93 28.73 -16.46 -2.08
CA GLN A 93 27.55 -16.81 -2.87
C GLN A 93 27.39 -18.32 -3.07
N ASP A 94 28.50 -19.06 -3.15
CA ASP A 94 28.50 -20.51 -3.35
C ASP A 94 28.07 -21.29 -2.09
N ASP A 95 28.05 -20.65 -0.92
CA ASP A 95 27.62 -21.25 0.34
C ASP A 95 26.13 -20.97 0.66
N TYR A 96 25.52 -19.98 0.00
CA TYR A 96 24.15 -19.55 0.29
C TYR A 96 23.12 -20.57 -0.23
N GLU A 97 22.36 -21.16 0.69
CA GLU A 97 21.29 -22.12 0.40
C GLU A 97 19.90 -21.48 0.55
N PRO A 98 19.29 -20.94 -0.53
CA PRO A 98 17.97 -20.30 -0.47
C PRO A 98 16.83 -21.27 -0.08
N ASP A 99 17.01 -22.58 -0.26
CA ASP A 99 16.02 -23.59 0.12
C ASP A 99 15.75 -23.61 1.63
N ASP A 100 16.75 -23.34 2.48
CA ASP A 100 16.58 -23.26 3.95
C ASP A 100 15.59 -22.16 4.36
N LEU A 101 15.58 -21.04 3.62
CA LEU A 101 14.66 -19.93 3.85
C LEU A 101 13.22 -20.30 3.44
N PHE A 102 13.06 -21.10 2.37
CA PHE A 102 11.75 -21.65 2.01
C PHE A 102 11.26 -22.67 3.04
N GLU A 103 12.13 -23.56 3.51
CA GLU A 103 11.81 -24.52 4.57
C GLU A 103 11.40 -23.82 5.86
N THR A 104 12.06 -22.71 6.20
CA THR A 104 11.69 -21.85 7.32
C THR A 104 10.28 -21.28 7.15
N TRP A 105 9.95 -20.77 5.96
CA TRP A 105 8.61 -20.26 5.67
C TRP A 105 7.54 -21.37 5.81
N ASP A 106 7.81 -22.56 5.27
CA ASP A 106 6.90 -23.71 5.35
C ASP A 106 6.70 -24.18 6.79
N ALA A 107 7.78 -24.23 7.59
CA ALA A 107 7.73 -24.61 8.99
C ALA A 107 6.90 -23.60 9.81
N LEU A 108 7.09 -22.29 9.59
CA LEU A 108 6.28 -21.26 10.24
C LEU A 108 4.80 -21.39 9.86
N HIS A 109 4.50 -21.59 8.58
CA HIS A 109 3.13 -21.79 8.09
C HIS A 109 2.46 -22.99 8.78
N GLN A 110 3.18 -24.10 8.94
CA GLN A 110 2.68 -25.30 9.64
C GLN A 110 2.50 -25.08 11.14
N LEU A 111 3.37 -24.32 11.79
CA LEU A 111 3.27 -23.98 13.22
C LEU A 111 2.08 -23.04 13.51
N GLY A 112 1.75 -22.15 12.58
CA GLY A 112 0.65 -21.18 12.76
C GLY A 112 0.97 -20.04 13.74
N HIS A 113 2.25 -19.88 14.12
CA HIS A 113 2.74 -18.79 14.96
C HIS A 113 4.24 -18.54 14.70
N PHE A 114 4.75 -17.40 15.17
CA PHE A 114 6.18 -17.10 15.12
C PHE A 114 6.93 -17.77 16.27
N SER A 115 8.16 -18.17 16.04
CA SER A 115 9.04 -18.83 17.00
C SER A 115 9.63 -17.87 18.04
N ALA A 116 10.13 -18.44 19.14
CA ALA A 116 10.60 -17.68 20.31
C ALA A 116 11.79 -16.74 19.99
N ILE A 117 12.59 -17.07 18.96
CA ILE A 117 13.74 -16.26 18.51
C ILE A 117 13.36 -14.81 18.18
N VAL A 118 12.12 -14.55 17.72
CA VAL A 118 11.64 -13.18 17.48
C VAL A 118 11.61 -12.39 18.79
N ILE A 119 11.18 -13.02 19.88
CA ILE A 119 11.10 -12.40 21.21
C ILE A 119 12.50 -12.24 21.81
N GLU A 120 13.38 -13.21 21.62
CA GLU A 120 14.78 -13.14 22.06
C GLU A 120 15.53 -12.00 21.36
N TYR A 121 15.34 -11.85 20.05
CA TYR A 121 15.86 -10.73 19.28
C TYR A 121 15.33 -9.38 19.81
N LEU A 122 14.02 -9.26 20.05
CA LEU A 122 13.45 -8.03 20.59
C LEU A 122 13.94 -7.72 22.00
N ALA A 123 14.11 -8.73 22.86
CA ALA A 123 14.70 -8.56 24.19
C ALA A 123 16.15 -8.07 24.09
N ARG A 124 16.93 -8.58 23.13
CA ARG A 124 18.31 -8.14 22.90
C ARG A 124 18.40 -6.67 22.48
N TYR A 125 17.45 -6.21 21.67
CA TYR A 125 17.40 -4.84 21.17
C TYR A 125 16.44 -3.93 21.96
N GLN A 126 16.01 -4.34 23.14
CA GLN A 126 14.99 -3.64 23.91
C GLN A 126 15.37 -2.18 24.21
N ASP A 127 16.66 -1.88 24.42
CA ASP A 127 17.19 -0.53 24.61
C ASP A 127 16.97 0.38 23.38
N ARG A 128 16.93 -0.20 22.18
CA ARG A 128 16.69 0.51 20.90
C ARG A 128 15.22 0.75 20.61
N PHE A 129 14.33 0.08 21.34
CA PHE A 129 12.88 0.22 21.28
C PHE A 129 12.30 1.03 22.45
N ASP A 130 13.15 1.62 23.31
CA ASP A 130 12.73 2.62 24.28
C ASP A 130 12.53 3.98 23.61
N PHE A 131 11.34 4.57 23.76
CA PHE A 131 11.00 5.86 23.18
C PHE A 131 11.68 7.04 23.88
N PHE A 132 12.18 6.83 25.10
CA PHE A 132 12.88 7.82 25.94
C PHE A 132 14.33 7.45 26.27
N GLY A 133 14.81 6.30 25.77
CA GLY A 133 16.13 5.77 26.09
C GLY A 133 17.28 6.62 25.58
N GLU A 134 18.51 6.21 25.89
CA GLU A 134 19.74 6.87 25.38
C GLU A 134 19.81 6.87 23.84
N ARG A 135 19.16 5.90 23.20
CA ARG A 135 18.99 5.79 21.75
C ARG A 135 17.50 5.72 21.43
N PRO A 136 16.79 6.85 21.49
CA PRO A 136 15.34 6.86 21.47
C PRO A 136 14.80 6.31 20.15
N PHE A 137 13.81 5.41 20.24
CA PHE A 137 13.25 4.74 19.07
C PHE A 137 12.78 5.76 18.01
N TYR A 138 13.26 5.58 16.78
CA TYR A 138 12.92 6.40 15.60
C TYR A 138 13.25 7.91 15.73
N GLN A 139 14.18 8.23 16.62
CA GLN A 139 14.59 9.59 16.94
C GLN A 139 16.12 9.68 16.98
N ALA A 140 16.63 10.89 16.81
CA ALA A 140 17.98 11.27 17.21
C ALA A 140 17.92 11.91 18.60
N THR A 141 18.99 11.78 19.37
CA THR A 141 19.21 12.62 20.56
C THR A 141 19.49 14.06 20.14
N GLN A 142 19.39 15.02 21.06
CA GLN A 142 19.66 16.43 20.77
C GLN A 142 21.07 16.64 20.21
N SER A 143 22.08 15.99 20.81
CA SER A 143 23.48 16.14 20.38
C SER A 143 23.70 15.59 18.97
N GLU A 144 23.05 14.48 18.63
CA GLU A 144 23.11 13.91 17.28
C GLU A 144 22.39 14.80 16.28
N TYR A 145 21.19 15.31 16.61
CA TYR A 145 20.44 16.21 15.75
C TYR A 145 21.21 17.51 15.47
N ASP A 146 21.75 18.16 16.49
CA ASP A 146 22.47 19.44 16.36
C ASP A 146 23.76 19.33 15.54
N VAL A 147 24.38 18.14 15.49
CA VAL A 147 25.54 17.87 14.62
C VAL A 147 25.12 17.71 13.15
N LEU A 148 23.91 17.22 12.90
CA LEU A 148 23.42 16.92 11.55
C LEU A 148 22.80 18.12 10.84
N VAL A 149 22.42 19.18 11.55
CA VAL A 149 21.70 20.32 10.96
C VAL A 149 22.55 21.60 10.91
N PRO A 150 22.23 22.56 10.01
CA PRO A 150 22.91 23.85 9.98
C PRO A 150 22.76 24.62 11.32
N GLU A 151 23.73 25.48 11.66
CA GLU A 151 23.74 26.22 12.94
C GLU A 151 22.41 26.93 13.25
N LYS A 152 21.81 27.58 12.23
CA LYS A 152 20.52 28.29 12.34
C LYS A 152 19.29 27.38 12.56
N LYS A 153 19.49 26.06 12.57
CA LYS A 153 18.48 25.00 12.69
C LYS A 153 18.71 24.08 13.89
N LYS A 154 19.73 24.35 14.71
CA LYS A 154 19.93 23.66 15.98
C LYS A 154 18.75 23.89 16.92
N VAL A 155 18.55 22.94 17.83
CA VAL A 155 17.43 22.90 18.78
C VAL A 155 17.31 24.21 19.56
N ALA A 156 18.44 24.77 20.02
CA ALA A 156 18.48 26.02 20.77
C ALA A 156 17.87 27.24 20.05
N THR A 157 17.75 27.19 18.71
CA THR A 157 17.13 28.25 17.91
C THR A 157 15.60 28.20 17.90
N GLY A 158 15.01 27.06 18.30
CA GLY A 158 13.57 26.82 18.25
C GLY A 158 12.96 26.78 16.84
N SER A 159 13.78 26.70 15.78
CA SER A 159 13.31 26.72 14.39
C SER A 159 13.42 25.35 13.71
N GLY A 160 12.57 25.10 12.70
CA GLY A 160 12.58 23.81 11.98
C GLY A 160 11.74 22.73 12.66
N THR A 161 10.67 23.13 13.34
CA THR A 161 9.76 22.24 14.03
C THR A 161 8.55 21.89 13.17
N VAL A 162 7.93 20.76 13.51
CA VAL A 162 6.59 20.35 13.06
C VAL A 162 5.69 20.17 14.27
N ALA A 163 4.40 20.41 14.11
CA ALA A 163 3.41 20.24 15.18
C ALA A 163 2.85 18.81 15.19
N ILE A 164 2.31 18.40 16.34
CA ILE A 164 1.62 17.11 16.50
C ILE A 164 0.48 16.96 15.48
N ARG A 165 -0.30 18.03 15.28
CA ARG A 165 -1.36 18.07 14.27
C ARG A 165 -0.88 17.85 12.82
N GLN A 166 0.40 18.05 12.53
CA GLN A 166 0.97 17.86 11.19
C GLN A 166 1.52 16.45 10.97
N ILE A 167 1.99 15.79 12.04
CA ILE A 167 2.37 14.37 12.01
C ILE A 167 1.13 13.47 12.06
N ASN A 168 0.05 13.91 12.73
CA ASN A 168 -1.24 13.24 12.70
C ASN A 168 -1.89 13.43 11.32
N ARG A 169 -1.80 12.39 10.47
CA ARG A 169 -2.26 12.46 9.08
C ARG A 169 -3.80 12.40 8.93
N THR A 170 -4.55 12.36 10.03
CA THR A 170 -6.00 12.59 10.03
C THR A 170 -6.38 14.08 10.03
N ILE A 171 -5.40 14.96 10.28
CA ILE A 171 -5.59 16.41 10.29
C ILE A 171 -4.85 17.01 9.10
N SER A 172 -5.60 17.52 8.12
CA SER A 172 -5.03 18.22 6.97
C SER A 172 -4.95 19.72 7.24
N GLU A 173 -3.98 20.12 8.06
CA GLU A 173 -3.78 21.52 8.48
C GLU A 173 -2.32 21.95 8.30
N SER A 174 -2.14 23.23 7.95
CA SER A 174 -0.84 23.90 8.01
C SER A 174 -0.96 25.19 8.83
N GLY A 175 0.18 25.81 9.16
CA GLY A 175 0.18 27.13 9.81
C GLY A 175 -0.59 28.22 9.04
N ASN A 176 -0.86 28.02 7.74
CA ASN A 176 -1.56 28.97 6.88
C ASN A 176 -2.93 28.47 6.39
N SER A 177 -3.33 27.25 6.74
CA SER A 177 -4.56 26.62 6.22
C SER A 177 -5.19 25.75 7.30
N PRO A 178 -6.11 26.30 8.12
CA PRO A 178 -6.79 25.56 9.19
C PRO A 178 -7.70 24.47 8.63
N ALA A 179 -7.73 23.31 9.29
CA ALA A 179 -8.67 22.24 8.96
C ALA A 179 -10.06 22.58 9.53
N LEU A 180 -11.02 22.89 8.65
CA LEU A 180 -12.40 23.23 9.03
C LEU A 180 -13.18 22.04 9.62
N PHE A 181 -12.87 20.81 9.18
CA PHE A 181 -13.52 19.57 9.61
C PHE A 181 -12.48 18.57 10.12
N ALA A 182 -11.80 18.93 11.21
CA ALA A 182 -10.87 18.01 11.87
C ALA A 182 -11.62 17.02 12.78
N PRO A 183 -11.16 15.76 12.90
CA PRO A 183 -11.75 14.77 13.81
C PRO A 183 -11.42 15.04 15.29
N ARG A 184 -10.74 16.14 15.58
CA ARG A 184 -10.30 16.56 16.93
C ARG A 184 -10.73 18.01 17.14
N SER A 185 -11.10 18.34 18.39
CA SER A 185 -11.30 19.73 18.81
C SER A 185 -9.99 20.51 18.70
N ASP A 186 -10.05 21.83 18.54
CA ASP A 186 -8.85 22.66 18.39
C ASP A 186 -7.87 22.52 19.57
N ALA A 187 -8.39 22.36 20.80
CA ALA A 187 -7.57 22.12 21.98
C ALA A 187 -6.91 20.73 21.99
N GLY A 188 -7.48 19.75 21.28
CA GLY A 188 -6.98 18.37 21.22
C GLY A 188 -6.14 18.04 19.98
N LYS A 189 -5.96 18.97 19.04
CA LYS A 189 -5.19 18.74 17.80
C LYS A 189 -3.70 18.46 18.06
N ASP A 190 -3.15 19.02 19.14
CA ASP A 190 -1.75 18.80 19.55
C ASP A 190 -1.64 18.00 20.85
N THR A 191 -2.52 17.03 21.06
CA THR A 191 -2.45 16.14 22.23
C THR A 191 -2.73 14.71 21.81
N LEU A 192 -1.79 13.81 22.09
CA LEU A 192 -1.87 12.39 21.81
C LEU A 192 -1.42 11.59 23.04
N GLY A 193 -2.01 10.41 23.24
CA GLY A 193 -1.45 9.41 24.15
C GLY A 193 -0.13 8.87 23.61
N MET A 194 0.70 8.27 24.49
CA MET A 194 2.03 7.78 24.10
C MET A 194 1.97 6.75 22.96
N ALA A 195 1.09 5.76 23.10
CA ALA A 195 0.84 4.73 22.10
C ALA A 195 0.46 5.34 20.73
N GLU A 196 -0.45 6.31 20.71
CA GLU A 196 -0.86 7.02 19.50
C GLU A 196 0.29 7.83 18.88
N LEU A 197 1.07 8.53 19.71
CA LEU A 197 2.23 9.30 19.24
C LEU A 197 3.27 8.40 18.56
N VAL A 198 3.59 7.24 19.16
CA VAL A 198 4.53 6.28 18.58
C VAL A 198 4.06 5.80 17.21
N ARG A 199 2.79 5.42 17.08
CA ARG A 199 2.20 5.03 15.79
C ARG A 199 2.30 6.16 14.76
N TRP A 200 2.07 7.41 15.16
CA TRP A 200 2.23 8.55 14.27
C TRP A 200 3.67 8.87 13.90
N VAL A 201 4.65 8.67 14.78
CA VAL A 201 6.08 8.83 14.45
C VAL A 201 6.50 7.85 13.36
N ILE A 202 6.14 6.56 13.50
CA ILE A 202 6.42 5.52 12.50
C ILE A 202 5.73 5.86 11.16
N THR A 203 4.46 6.25 11.22
CA THR A 203 3.67 6.62 10.03
C THR A 203 4.23 7.87 9.35
N TYR A 204 4.65 8.86 10.14
CA TYR A 204 5.16 10.12 9.60
C TYR A 204 6.41 9.91 8.77
N GLN A 205 7.38 9.07 9.19
CA GLN A 205 8.56 8.73 8.37
C GLN A 205 8.20 8.21 6.97
N ASN A 206 7.08 7.50 6.85
CA ASN A 206 6.60 6.92 5.60
C ASN A 206 5.72 7.89 4.77
N TYR A 207 5.06 8.84 5.44
CA TYR A 207 4.07 9.74 4.84
C TYR A 207 4.37 11.23 5.02
N THR A 208 5.63 11.61 5.25
CA THR A 208 6.03 13.01 5.30
C THR A 208 5.68 13.70 3.99
N GLY A 209 5.09 14.90 4.09
CA GLY A 209 4.95 15.81 2.96
C GLY A 209 6.27 16.52 2.66
N VAL A 210 6.19 17.72 2.09
CA VAL A 210 7.35 18.56 1.74
C VAL A 210 7.30 19.95 2.38
N THR A 211 6.43 20.14 3.37
CA THR A 211 6.23 21.40 4.08
C THR A 211 7.39 21.77 4.99
N ASP A 212 8.00 20.79 5.65
CA ASP A 212 9.17 21.00 6.48
C ASP A 212 10.38 21.33 5.58
N LYS A 213 11.10 22.41 5.88
CA LYS A 213 12.15 22.94 4.99
C LYS A 213 13.56 22.74 5.52
N THR A 214 13.69 22.32 6.78
CA THR A 214 14.99 22.00 7.36
C THR A 214 15.52 20.72 6.71
N LYS A 215 16.81 20.73 6.39
CA LYS A 215 17.54 19.59 5.84
C LYS A 215 18.79 19.40 6.69
N ILE A 216 19.30 18.17 6.71
CA ILE A 216 20.64 17.93 7.22
C ILE A 216 21.69 18.71 6.40
N VAL A 217 22.86 18.91 6.99
CA VAL A 217 24.06 19.31 6.25
C VAL A 217 24.55 18.08 5.50
N ALA A 218 24.54 18.14 4.18
CA ALA A 218 25.06 17.09 3.30
C ALA A 218 26.09 17.66 2.33
N GLN A 219 26.99 16.81 1.84
CA GLN A 219 28.02 17.20 0.87
C GLN A 219 27.41 17.65 -0.47
N GLU A 220 26.33 16.98 -0.88
CA GLU A 220 25.61 17.28 -2.12
C GLU A 220 24.21 17.82 -1.83
N ASN A 221 23.73 18.70 -2.71
CA ASN A 221 22.37 19.19 -2.65
C ASN A 221 21.38 18.07 -3.00
N PHE A 222 20.33 17.92 -2.19
CA PHE A 222 19.26 16.94 -2.39
C PHE A 222 17.87 17.57 -2.22
N SER A 223 16.84 16.94 -2.77
CA SER A 223 15.43 17.35 -2.58
C SER A 223 14.90 16.88 -1.23
N ASN A 224 14.10 17.69 -0.54
CA ASN A 224 13.37 17.21 0.66
C ASN A 224 12.11 16.46 0.19
N ASP A 225 12.28 15.23 -0.30
CA ASP A 225 11.17 14.46 -0.87
C ASP A 225 10.22 13.93 0.22
N SER A 226 9.05 13.54 -0.24
CA SER A 226 8.03 12.83 0.53
C SER A 226 8.53 11.47 1.04
N GLY A 227 7.88 10.98 2.09
CA GLY A 227 8.18 9.65 2.65
C GLY A 227 7.92 8.54 1.63
N TRP A 228 8.58 7.39 1.81
CA TRP A 228 8.61 6.35 0.79
C TRP A 228 7.21 5.82 0.44
N LEU A 229 6.41 5.41 1.43
CA LEU A 229 5.04 4.92 1.17
C LEU A 229 4.12 5.97 0.52
N TYR A 230 4.36 7.27 0.76
CA TYR A 230 3.55 8.32 0.13
C TYR A 230 3.74 8.40 -1.39
N ARG A 231 4.77 7.73 -1.92
CA ARG A 231 5.16 7.72 -3.33
C ARG A 231 4.76 6.43 -4.04
N LEU A 232 4.04 5.53 -3.36
CA LEU A 232 3.66 4.21 -3.86
C LEU A 232 2.16 4.12 -4.15
N SER A 233 1.76 3.02 -4.79
CA SER A 233 0.39 2.55 -4.87
C SER A 233 0.39 1.12 -4.30
N PRO A 234 0.24 0.98 -2.97
CA PRO A 234 0.52 -0.27 -2.31
C PRO A 234 -0.39 -1.43 -2.71
N VAL A 235 0.20 -2.62 -2.73
CA VAL A 235 -0.51 -3.90 -2.82
C VAL A 235 0.16 -4.90 -1.90
N PHE A 236 -0.61 -5.66 -1.14
CA PHE A 236 -0.13 -6.64 -0.17
C PHE A 236 -1.17 -7.74 0.05
N ALA A 237 -0.75 -8.89 0.58
CA ALA A 237 -1.65 -10.00 0.89
C ALA A 237 -2.35 -9.79 2.24
N VAL A 238 -3.57 -10.28 2.40
CA VAL A 238 -4.29 -10.32 3.68
C VAL A 238 -4.75 -11.75 3.93
N GLY A 239 -4.43 -12.28 5.10
CA GLY A 239 -4.87 -13.60 5.54
C GLY A 239 -6.06 -13.56 6.49
N ASP A 240 -6.42 -14.70 7.07
CA ASP A 240 -7.53 -14.82 8.02
C ASP A 240 -7.16 -14.28 9.40
N THR A 241 -5.87 -14.36 9.75
CA THR A 241 -5.27 -13.79 10.96
C THR A 241 -4.18 -12.76 10.63
N LEU A 242 -3.74 -12.03 11.65
CA LEU A 242 -2.59 -11.14 11.54
C LEU A 242 -1.29 -11.94 11.33
N PHE A 243 -1.18 -13.14 11.89
CA PHE A 243 -0.11 -14.09 11.57
C PHE A 243 -0.06 -14.39 10.08
N ASP A 244 -1.18 -14.83 9.49
CA ASP A 244 -1.26 -15.17 8.06
C ASP A 244 -0.94 -13.95 7.19
N THR A 245 -1.44 -12.78 7.59
CA THR A 245 -1.15 -11.53 6.89
C THR A 245 0.34 -11.22 6.91
N LEU A 246 1.03 -11.34 8.05
CA LEU A 246 2.46 -11.10 8.13
C LEU A 246 3.26 -12.17 7.36
N LEU A 247 2.90 -13.44 7.48
CA LEU A 247 3.60 -14.55 6.82
C LEU A 247 3.48 -14.50 5.28
N LEU A 248 2.29 -14.22 4.75
CA LEU A 248 2.08 -14.08 3.30
C LEU A 248 2.85 -12.91 2.68
N ASN A 249 3.24 -11.92 3.50
CA ASN A 249 4.04 -10.77 3.07
C ASN A 249 5.52 -10.87 3.51
N LEU A 250 5.93 -11.97 4.15
CA LEU A 250 7.30 -12.23 4.57
C LEU A 250 8.10 -12.87 3.42
N ILE A 251 8.66 -12.03 2.56
CA ILE A 251 9.49 -12.43 1.42
C ILE A 251 10.93 -12.76 1.88
N LEU A 252 11.19 -14.02 2.24
CA LEU A 252 12.54 -14.43 2.66
C LEU A 252 13.50 -14.57 1.47
N VAL A 253 12.98 -14.97 0.31
CA VAL A 253 13.77 -15.12 -0.94
C VAL A 253 13.18 -14.21 -2.02
N GLN A 254 13.92 -13.19 -2.44
CA GLN A 254 13.49 -12.29 -3.53
C GLN A 254 13.81 -12.85 -4.92
N ASN A 255 14.99 -13.45 -5.05
CA ASN A 255 15.49 -14.09 -6.26
C ASN A 255 16.49 -15.17 -5.82
N GLU A 256 16.27 -16.40 -6.27
CA GLU A 256 17.12 -17.56 -5.94
C GLU A 256 18.55 -17.39 -6.49
N ASP A 257 18.72 -16.66 -7.60
CA ASP A 257 20.03 -16.41 -8.21
C ASP A 257 20.77 -15.19 -7.62
N ALA A 258 20.12 -14.43 -6.74
CA ALA A 258 20.72 -13.22 -6.17
C ALA A 258 21.62 -13.55 -4.98
N PRO A 259 22.75 -12.82 -4.80
CA PRO A 259 23.55 -12.95 -3.59
C PRO A 259 22.72 -12.65 -2.34
N TYR A 260 23.01 -13.37 -1.26
CA TYR A 260 22.39 -13.12 0.03
C TYR A 260 22.64 -11.67 0.50
N ALA A 261 21.55 -10.96 0.79
CA ALA A 261 21.58 -9.59 1.29
C ALA A 261 21.31 -9.58 2.79
N VAL A 262 22.31 -9.21 3.59
CA VAL A 262 22.15 -9.08 5.04
C VAL A 262 21.10 -8.02 5.37
N GLU A 263 20.04 -8.41 6.06
CA GLU A 263 19.00 -7.52 6.56
C GLU A 263 19.56 -6.52 7.59
N ARG A 264 19.29 -5.22 7.41
CA ARG A 264 19.89 -4.13 8.20
C ARG A 264 18.87 -3.05 8.58
N PRO A 265 17.95 -3.32 9.52
CA PRO A 265 16.98 -2.34 9.98
C PRO A 265 17.66 -1.15 10.68
N VAL A 266 16.95 -0.02 10.75
CA VAL A 266 17.52 1.23 11.27
C VAL A 266 17.95 1.15 12.75
N TRP A 267 17.28 0.35 13.58
CA TRP A 267 17.61 0.21 15.01
C TRP A 267 18.88 -0.61 15.26
N GLU A 268 19.40 -1.33 14.27
CA GLU A 268 20.71 -2.00 14.39
C GLU A 268 21.87 -1.06 14.09
N ARG A 269 21.61 0.11 13.49
CA ARG A 269 22.67 1.07 13.19
C ARG A 269 23.27 1.65 14.47
N PRO A 270 24.57 1.96 14.51
CA PRO A 270 25.20 2.43 15.74
C PRO A 270 24.58 3.71 16.31
N ASN A 271 24.19 4.65 15.45
CA ASN A 271 23.55 5.92 15.80
C ASN A 271 22.94 6.60 14.57
N ALA A 272 22.20 7.70 14.81
CA ALA A 272 21.56 8.48 13.76
C ALA A 272 22.57 9.06 12.74
N GLN A 273 23.75 9.50 13.17
CA GLN A 273 24.75 10.06 12.25
C GLN A 273 25.29 9.02 11.28
N ARG A 274 25.58 7.79 11.75
CA ARG A 274 26.03 6.70 10.88
C ARG A 274 24.94 6.31 9.88
N TYR A 275 23.68 6.24 10.32
CA TYR A 275 22.56 6.02 9.40
C TYR A 275 22.47 7.12 8.33
N VAL A 276 22.57 8.38 8.72
CA VAL A 276 22.51 9.52 7.79
C VAL A 276 23.67 9.49 6.79
N GLN A 277 24.90 9.18 7.23
CA GLN A 277 26.05 9.05 6.34
C GLN A 277 25.85 7.97 5.26
N ASP A 278 25.21 6.85 5.60
CA ASP A 278 24.87 5.84 4.61
C ASP A 278 23.84 6.38 3.60
N ARG A 279 22.87 7.17 4.06
CA ARG A 279 21.83 7.80 3.22
C ARG A 279 22.37 8.90 2.31
N GLU A 280 23.42 9.61 2.70
CA GLU A 280 24.09 10.60 1.83
C GLU A 280 24.62 10.00 0.54
N ARG A 281 24.90 8.69 0.51
CA ARG A 281 25.29 7.97 -0.72
C ARG A 281 24.13 7.85 -1.72
N GLN A 282 22.89 8.15 -1.32
CA GLN A 282 21.67 8.10 -2.13
C GLN A 282 21.43 6.76 -2.85
N ARG A 283 22.03 5.68 -2.34
CA ARG A 283 21.83 4.33 -2.85
C ARG A 283 20.49 3.80 -2.37
N GLN A 284 19.84 3.03 -3.25
CA GLN A 284 18.69 2.23 -2.82
C GLN A 284 19.14 1.26 -1.73
N PRO A 285 18.29 0.97 -0.73
CA PRO A 285 18.51 -0.17 0.15
C PRO A 285 18.69 -1.44 -0.68
N ASP A 286 19.45 -2.39 -0.17
CA ASP A 286 19.71 -3.70 -0.77
C ASP A 286 18.92 -4.84 -0.08
N ASN A 287 18.20 -4.54 1.01
CA ASN A 287 17.45 -5.48 1.83
C ASN A 287 16.13 -4.87 2.36
N LEU A 288 15.15 -5.71 2.68
CA LEU A 288 13.77 -5.28 2.95
C LEU A 288 13.62 -4.57 4.29
N ALA A 289 14.33 -5.02 5.34
CA ALA A 289 14.33 -4.39 6.65
C ALA A 289 14.85 -2.95 6.58
N ALA A 290 15.92 -2.69 5.81
CA ALA A 290 16.42 -1.34 5.58
C ALA A 290 15.42 -0.47 4.78
N LEU A 291 14.73 -1.04 3.79
CA LEU A 291 13.70 -0.34 3.02
C LEU A 291 12.49 0.03 3.89
N TYR A 292 11.99 -0.91 4.68
CA TYR A 292 10.78 -0.76 5.49
C TYR A 292 10.98 0.15 6.70
N THR A 293 12.23 0.34 7.14
CA THR A 293 12.59 1.19 8.28
C THR A 293 13.30 2.47 7.87
N SER A 294 13.20 2.84 6.60
CA SER A 294 13.90 3.99 6.04
C SER A 294 13.32 5.31 6.55
N TRP A 295 14.15 6.15 7.17
CA TRP A 295 13.73 7.47 7.63
C TRP A 295 13.69 8.46 6.46
N SER A 296 12.61 9.22 6.35
CA SER A 296 12.58 10.39 5.49
C SER A 296 13.10 11.64 6.20
N ARG A 297 13.05 11.64 7.55
CA ARG A 297 13.48 12.72 8.44
C ARG A 297 14.31 12.21 9.60
N VAL A 298 15.27 13.00 10.03
CA VAL A 298 15.81 12.90 11.40
C VAL A 298 14.86 13.67 12.30
N LEU A 299 14.32 13.01 13.32
CA LEU A 299 13.39 13.60 14.28
C LEU A 299 14.05 13.73 15.65
N PHE A 300 13.79 14.83 16.36
CA PHE A 300 14.10 14.95 17.78
C PHE A 300 12.87 15.52 18.51
N LEU A 301 12.35 14.78 19.50
CA LEU A 301 11.20 15.21 20.29
C LEU A 301 11.71 15.84 21.59
N GLN A 302 11.44 17.12 21.74
CA GLN A 302 11.79 17.88 22.94
C GLN A 302 10.63 17.84 23.94
N TRP A 303 10.89 17.25 25.10
CA TRP A 303 9.92 17.13 26.18
C TRP A 303 10.14 18.18 27.27
N GLY A 304 9.06 18.82 27.70
CA GLY A 304 9.04 19.67 28.91
C GLY A 304 8.85 18.84 30.18
N ASP A 305 8.26 19.42 31.23
CA ASP A 305 8.02 18.71 32.49
C ASP A 305 6.88 17.67 32.40
N ASP A 306 5.80 17.97 31.66
CA ASP A 306 4.60 17.11 31.59
C ASP A 306 4.08 16.83 30.17
N ARG A 307 4.68 17.43 29.12
CA ARG A 307 4.20 17.29 27.74
C ARG A 307 5.31 17.40 26.69
N LEU A 308 5.02 16.93 25.48
CA LEU A 308 5.82 17.21 24.29
C LEU A 308 5.73 18.69 23.95
N GLU A 309 6.86 19.38 23.83
CA GLU A 309 6.90 20.81 23.51
C GLU A 309 7.14 21.05 22.02
N ASN A 310 8.14 20.39 21.45
CA ASN A 310 8.55 20.58 20.06
C ASN A 310 8.94 19.26 19.40
N ILE A 311 8.66 19.14 18.11
CA ILE A 311 9.18 18.07 17.25
C ILE A 311 10.09 18.72 16.22
N PHE A 312 11.40 18.55 16.37
CA PHE A 312 12.37 19.00 15.38
C PHE A 312 12.46 17.98 14.25
N SER A 313 12.46 18.46 13.00
CA SER A 313 12.47 17.60 11.81
C SER A 313 13.46 18.12 10.78
N ALA A 314 14.34 17.25 10.29
CA ALA A 314 15.29 17.56 9.23
C ALA A 314 15.24 16.50 8.11
N GLY A 315 15.07 16.95 6.87
CA GLY A 315 15.13 16.14 5.65
C GLY A 315 16.42 15.34 5.51
N VAL A 316 16.31 14.05 5.18
CA VAL A 316 17.41 13.15 4.82
C VAL A 316 17.39 12.89 3.30
N PRO A 317 18.55 12.75 2.62
CA PRO A 317 18.61 12.48 1.19
C PRO A 317 17.76 11.26 0.78
N PRO A 318 16.83 11.40 -0.18
CA PRO A 318 16.06 10.26 -0.68
C PRO A 318 16.96 9.37 -1.55
N PHE A 319 16.56 8.11 -1.73
CA PHE A 319 17.11 7.26 -2.77
C PHE A 319 16.24 7.31 -4.04
N SER A 320 16.84 6.97 -5.18
CA SER A 320 16.15 6.96 -6.47
C SER A 320 14.98 5.98 -6.48
N ALA A 321 13.85 6.40 -7.05
CA ALA A 321 12.70 5.52 -7.29
C ALA A 321 12.78 4.78 -8.64
N ASP A 322 13.82 5.07 -9.44
CA ASP A 322 14.01 4.46 -10.76
C ASP A 322 14.47 3.00 -10.57
N ASN A 323 13.72 2.06 -11.12
CA ASN A 323 13.98 0.62 -11.05
C ASN A 323 14.19 0.10 -9.61
N ALA A 324 13.50 0.67 -8.63
CA ALA A 324 13.61 0.32 -7.20
C ALA A 324 12.95 -1.03 -6.86
N PHE A 325 13.31 -2.09 -7.59
CA PHE A 325 12.59 -3.38 -7.60
C PHE A 325 12.64 -4.17 -6.29
N LEU A 326 13.48 -3.76 -5.34
CA LEU A 326 13.42 -4.24 -3.96
C LEU A 326 12.04 -3.99 -3.33
N GLU A 327 11.35 -2.91 -3.69
CA GLU A 327 10.00 -2.62 -3.18
C GLU A 327 8.98 -3.64 -3.71
N PRO A 328 8.47 -4.56 -2.87
CA PRO A 328 7.60 -5.62 -3.36
C PRO A 328 6.13 -5.23 -3.34
N MET A 329 5.75 -4.22 -2.56
CA MET A 329 4.37 -3.84 -2.31
C MET A 329 3.95 -2.64 -3.15
N THR A 330 4.30 -2.59 -4.44
CA THR A 330 3.86 -1.51 -5.33
C THR A 330 3.55 -2.01 -6.73
N THR A 331 2.55 -1.39 -7.36
CA THR A 331 2.37 -1.44 -8.81
C THR A 331 3.37 -0.52 -9.51
N TRP A 332 3.79 -0.89 -10.71
CA TRP A 332 4.82 -0.19 -11.48
C TRP A 332 4.26 0.50 -12.71
N ARG A 333 4.87 1.63 -13.09
CA ARG A 333 4.62 2.29 -14.37
C ARG A 333 5.92 2.46 -15.16
N TRP A 334 5.82 2.20 -16.45
CA TRP A 334 6.91 2.43 -17.39
C TRP A 334 7.00 3.90 -17.79
N ILE A 335 8.16 4.52 -17.62
CA ILE A 335 8.42 5.90 -18.04
C ILE A 335 9.16 5.88 -19.38
N LYS A 336 8.44 6.16 -20.46
CA LYS A 336 8.95 6.05 -21.84
C LYS A 336 10.15 6.96 -22.13
N LYS A 337 10.23 8.16 -21.55
CA LYS A 337 11.32 9.10 -21.86
C LYS A 337 12.66 8.63 -21.25
N GLU A 338 12.64 8.24 -19.99
CA GLU A 338 13.83 7.80 -19.25
C GLU A 338 14.13 6.30 -19.42
N GLN A 339 13.21 5.51 -20.00
CA GLN A 339 13.33 4.06 -20.14
C GLN A 339 13.54 3.33 -18.80
N VAL A 340 12.80 3.76 -17.78
CA VAL A 340 12.86 3.19 -16.42
C VAL A 340 11.46 2.88 -15.90
N TYR A 341 11.39 1.94 -14.97
CA TYR A 341 10.21 1.72 -14.16
C TYR A 341 10.23 2.66 -12.94
N ARG A 342 9.06 3.21 -12.59
CA ARG A 342 8.85 3.93 -11.33
C ARG A 342 7.60 3.39 -10.64
N PRO A 343 7.50 3.47 -9.30
CA PRO A 343 6.26 3.19 -8.60
C PRO A 343 5.11 4.04 -9.17
N HIS A 344 3.94 3.41 -9.30
CA HIS A 344 2.71 4.10 -9.59
C HIS A 344 2.29 4.94 -8.37
N ARG A 345 1.58 6.05 -8.58
CA ARG A 345 1.03 6.89 -7.51
C ARG A 345 -0.44 7.10 -7.74
N LYS A 346 -1.25 6.86 -6.70
CA LYS A 346 -2.67 7.22 -6.75
C LYS A 346 -2.83 8.74 -6.72
N ALA A 347 -3.81 9.22 -7.47
CA ALA A 347 -4.18 10.63 -7.56
C ALA A 347 -5.64 10.81 -7.13
N MET A 348 -6.06 12.06 -6.89
CA MET A 348 -7.46 12.34 -6.52
C MET A 348 -8.48 11.85 -7.55
N THR A 349 -8.09 11.73 -8.82
CA THR A 349 -8.92 11.16 -9.89
C THR A 349 -9.14 9.66 -9.77
N SER A 350 -8.33 8.95 -8.98
CA SER A 350 -8.42 7.49 -8.78
C SER A 350 -9.18 7.09 -7.51
N VAL A 351 -9.64 8.05 -6.70
CA VAL A 351 -10.28 7.77 -5.40
C VAL A 351 -11.50 6.87 -5.51
N SER A 352 -12.28 7.02 -6.58
CA SER A 352 -13.49 6.24 -6.81
C SER A 352 -13.25 4.98 -7.66
N LYS A 353 -12.02 4.76 -8.14
CA LYS A 353 -11.70 3.60 -8.98
C LYS A 353 -11.44 2.37 -8.10
N ALA A 354 -12.38 1.43 -8.12
CA ALA A 354 -12.24 0.12 -7.49
C ALA A 354 -11.00 -0.64 -7.98
N MET A 355 -10.35 -1.39 -7.09
CA MET A 355 -9.10 -2.12 -7.30
C MET A 355 -9.18 -3.07 -8.49
N TRP A 356 -10.29 -3.80 -8.62
CA TRP A 356 -10.47 -4.76 -9.70
C TRP A 356 -10.35 -4.16 -11.11
N ARG A 357 -10.61 -2.86 -11.27
CA ARG A 357 -10.48 -2.15 -12.55
C ARG A 357 -9.01 -1.90 -12.97
N ASN A 358 -8.07 -2.26 -12.11
CA ASN A 358 -6.63 -2.23 -12.35
C ASN A 358 -6.04 -3.64 -12.29
N PHE A 359 -6.83 -4.69 -12.52
CA PHE A 359 -6.40 -6.09 -12.39
C PHE A 359 -5.04 -6.35 -13.06
N GLY A 360 -4.87 -5.95 -14.33
CA GLY A 360 -3.61 -6.10 -15.06
C GLY A 360 -2.39 -5.36 -14.48
N GLU A 361 -2.55 -4.44 -13.53
CA GLU A 361 -1.40 -3.81 -12.82
C GLU A 361 -0.84 -4.72 -11.71
N TYR A 362 -1.60 -5.72 -11.26
CA TYR A 362 -1.25 -6.60 -10.14
C TYR A 362 -0.68 -7.95 -10.57
N VAL A 363 -0.85 -8.33 -11.84
CA VAL A 363 -0.47 -9.66 -12.35
C VAL A 363 0.34 -9.54 -13.63
N ASP A 364 1.18 -10.54 -13.89
CA ASP A 364 1.81 -10.68 -15.20
C ASP A 364 0.79 -11.16 -16.23
N LEU A 365 0.58 -10.33 -17.26
CA LEU A 365 -0.26 -10.66 -18.40
C LEU A 365 0.55 -11.24 -19.55
N HIS A 366 1.83 -11.54 -19.40
CA HIS A 366 2.70 -12.14 -20.42
C HIS A 366 2.61 -11.43 -21.80
N ASP A 367 2.44 -10.11 -21.79
CA ASP A 367 2.34 -9.27 -22.98
C ASP A 367 3.50 -8.25 -23.03
N ASP A 368 3.71 -7.64 -24.19
CA ASP A 368 4.77 -6.64 -24.40
C ASP A 368 4.45 -5.27 -23.75
N SER A 369 3.47 -5.21 -22.85
CA SER A 369 2.91 -3.95 -22.32
C SER A 369 3.86 -3.17 -21.40
N LYS A 370 5.06 -3.71 -21.13
CA LYS A 370 6.00 -3.19 -20.13
C LYS A 370 5.31 -2.95 -18.78
N ARG A 371 4.34 -3.81 -18.44
CA ARG A 371 3.83 -3.94 -17.07
C ARG A 371 4.80 -4.78 -16.26
N ARG A 372 4.79 -4.58 -14.95
CA ARG A 372 5.61 -5.35 -14.03
C ARG A 372 4.76 -5.74 -12.83
N GLN A 373 4.67 -7.05 -12.60
CA GLN A 373 4.01 -7.62 -11.44
C GLN A 373 4.67 -7.11 -10.14
N PRO A 374 3.87 -6.72 -9.12
CA PRO A 374 4.38 -6.41 -7.79
C PRO A 374 5.16 -7.58 -7.20
N GLY A 375 6.28 -7.29 -6.51
CA GLY A 375 7.15 -8.33 -5.94
C GLY A 375 6.44 -9.25 -4.95
N VAL A 376 5.48 -8.73 -4.18
CA VAL A 376 4.67 -9.55 -3.26
C VAL A 376 3.76 -10.54 -4.00
N VAL A 377 3.27 -10.18 -5.18
CA VAL A 377 2.44 -11.09 -6.00
C VAL A 377 3.34 -12.15 -6.65
N THR A 378 4.55 -11.78 -7.07
CA THR A 378 5.58 -12.73 -7.49
C THR A 378 5.95 -13.70 -6.38
N TRP A 379 6.10 -13.23 -5.14
CA TRP A 379 6.34 -14.08 -3.98
C TRP A 379 5.23 -15.12 -3.77
N LEU A 380 3.96 -14.71 -3.79
CA LEU A 380 2.83 -15.64 -3.69
C LEU A 380 2.81 -16.67 -4.83
N GLN A 381 3.21 -16.25 -6.04
CA GLN A 381 3.36 -17.15 -7.19
C GLN A 381 4.47 -18.18 -6.97
N THR A 382 5.61 -17.77 -6.41
CA THR A 382 6.72 -18.66 -6.04
C THR A 382 6.29 -19.67 -4.98
N LEU A 383 5.62 -19.22 -3.91
CA LEU A 383 5.06 -20.11 -2.88
C LEU A 383 4.10 -21.15 -3.47
N LYS A 384 3.26 -20.75 -4.43
CA LYS A 384 2.38 -21.68 -5.14
C LYS A 384 3.17 -22.68 -5.99
N ALA A 385 4.17 -22.22 -6.74
CA ALA A 385 5.01 -23.09 -7.57
C ALA A 385 5.76 -24.15 -6.74
N ARG A 386 6.18 -23.77 -5.54
CA ARG A 386 6.81 -24.67 -4.55
C ARG A 386 5.83 -25.53 -3.76
N LYS A 387 4.52 -25.35 -3.96
CA LYS A 387 3.42 -26.04 -3.25
C LYS A 387 3.28 -25.68 -1.76
N SER A 388 3.99 -24.66 -1.31
CA SER A 388 3.84 -24.02 0.01
C SER A 388 2.48 -23.34 0.16
N LEU A 389 1.96 -22.78 -0.95
CA LEU A 389 0.61 -22.21 -1.03
C LEU A 389 -0.29 -23.12 -1.89
N PRO A 390 -1.36 -23.73 -1.34
CA PRO A 390 -2.27 -24.55 -2.13
C PRO A 390 -2.92 -23.75 -3.26
N GLY A 391 -3.05 -24.36 -4.45
CA GLY A 391 -3.63 -23.70 -5.63
C GLY A 391 -5.08 -23.26 -5.45
N GLU A 392 -5.84 -23.94 -4.58
CA GLU A 392 -7.24 -23.62 -4.30
C GLU A 392 -7.41 -22.42 -3.34
N THR A 393 -6.33 -21.92 -2.75
CA THR A 393 -6.35 -20.85 -1.75
C THR A 393 -6.99 -19.58 -2.31
N GLN A 394 -7.90 -18.97 -1.54
CA GLN A 394 -8.46 -17.66 -1.84
C GLN A 394 -7.49 -16.57 -1.38
N ILE A 395 -6.71 -16.04 -2.32
CA ILE A 395 -5.80 -14.94 -2.04
C ILE A 395 -6.62 -13.66 -1.93
N THR A 396 -6.48 -12.95 -0.82
CA THR A 396 -6.96 -11.57 -0.68
C THR A 396 -5.80 -10.62 -0.93
N LEU A 397 -5.87 -9.85 -2.01
CA LEU A 397 -4.98 -8.71 -2.24
C LEU A 397 -5.66 -7.44 -1.73
N ALA A 398 -4.93 -6.60 -1.03
CA ALA A 398 -5.41 -5.31 -0.52
C ALA A 398 -4.58 -4.16 -1.07
N THR A 399 -5.19 -2.99 -1.20
CA THR A 399 -4.51 -1.73 -1.50
C THR A 399 -4.90 -0.68 -0.47
N VAL A 400 -3.94 0.11 -0.02
CA VAL A 400 -4.16 1.26 0.87
C VAL A 400 -3.29 2.41 0.39
N ALA A 401 -3.90 3.55 0.06
CA ALA A 401 -3.20 4.71 -0.44
C ALA A 401 -3.66 5.99 0.24
N LEU A 402 -2.73 6.68 0.91
CA LEU A 402 -2.87 8.08 1.31
C LEU A 402 -2.52 8.97 0.11
N ILE A 403 -3.47 9.80 -0.32
CA ILE A 403 -3.37 10.61 -1.53
C ILE A 403 -3.16 12.07 -1.13
N SER A 404 -2.15 12.70 -1.73
CA SER A 404 -1.89 14.14 -1.52
C SER A 404 -2.89 15.03 -2.26
N ASP A 405 -3.06 16.25 -1.76
CA ASP A 405 -3.78 17.35 -2.42
C ASP A 405 -3.22 17.76 -3.80
N GLY A 406 -2.08 17.19 -4.21
CA GLY A 406 -1.39 17.51 -5.46
C GLY A 406 -0.64 18.83 -5.43
N ASN A 407 -0.63 19.55 -4.30
CA ASN A 407 0.12 20.78 -4.16
C ASN A 407 1.61 20.46 -3.98
N ALA A 408 2.42 20.82 -4.99
CA ALA A 408 3.85 20.55 -5.01
C ALA A 408 4.63 21.16 -3.82
N THR A 409 4.08 22.16 -3.13
CA THR A 409 4.75 22.86 -2.03
C THR A 409 4.43 22.29 -0.64
N SER A 410 3.37 21.49 -0.51
CA SER A 410 2.93 20.89 0.76
C SER A 410 2.79 19.37 0.70
N GLN A 411 2.05 18.86 -0.29
CA GLN A 411 1.57 17.49 -0.37
C GLN A 411 0.80 17.08 0.90
N ALA A 412 -0.17 17.90 1.30
CA ALA A 412 -1.01 17.59 2.46
C ALA A 412 -1.93 16.39 2.13
N PRO A 413 -2.27 15.51 3.11
CA PRO A 413 -3.22 14.43 2.88
C PRO A 413 -4.57 15.01 2.46
N ALA A 414 -5.15 14.46 1.40
CA ALA A 414 -6.46 14.85 0.89
C ALA A 414 -7.48 13.72 0.96
N ALA A 415 -7.04 12.47 0.78
CA ALA A 415 -7.91 11.30 0.88
C ALA A 415 -7.11 10.08 1.31
N GLU A 416 -7.77 9.14 1.99
CA GLU A 416 -7.30 7.76 2.16
C GLU A 416 -8.24 6.86 1.38
N VAL A 417 -7.68 5.95 0.59
CA VAL A 417 -8.43 4.97 -0.20
C VAL A 417 -7.92 3.60 0.16
N ALA A 418 -8.85 2.69 0.40
CA ALA A 418 -8.55 1.30 0.58
C ALA A 418 -9.57 0.42 -0.12
N ASP A 419 -9.09 -0.71 -0.61
CA ASP A 419 -9.91 -1.67 -1.31
C ASP A 419 -9.26 -3.06 -1.26
N VAL A 420 -10.05 -4.09 -1.53
CA VAL A 420 -9.60 -5.49 -1.54
C VAL A 420 -10.16 -6.22 -2.75
N MET A 421 -9.42 -7.20 -3.21
CA MET A 421 -9.83 -8.12 -4.26
C MET A 421 -9.47 -9.53 -3.84
N ARG A 422 -10.43 -10.47 -3.97
CA ARG A 422 -10.19 -11.88 -3.68
C ARG A 422 -10.29 -12.72 -4.93
N VAL A 423 -9.36 -13.66 -5.05
CA VAL A 423 -9.19 -14.48 -6.24
C VAL A 423 -8.50 -15.79 -5.85
N ASN A 424 -8.93 -16.87 -6.49
CA ASN A 424 -8.32 -18.18 -6.33
C ASN A 424 -6.88 -18.18 -6.88
N ALA A 425 -5.93 -18.81 -6.18
CA ALA A 425 -4.51 -18.80 -6.56
C ALA A 425 -4.24 -19.47 -7.91
N ASP A 426 -4.91 -20.59 -8.24
CA ASP A 426 -4.81 -21.23 -9.55
C ASP A 426 -5.37 -20.36 -10.68
N VAL A 427 -6.38 -19.55 -10.40
CA VAL A 427 -6.90 -18.57 -11.36
C VAL A 427 -5.95 -17.38 -11.50
N LEU A 428 -5.42 -16.86 -10.39
CA LEU A 428 -4.55 -15.68 -10.38
C LEU A 428 -3.22 -15.93 -11.10
N PHE A 429 -2.67 -17.14 -10.94
CA PHE A 429 -1.38 -17.55 -11.48
C PHE A 429 -1.50 -18.57 -12.61
N ASP A 430 -2.65 -18.61 -13.28
CA ASP A 430 -2.83 -19.43 -14.48
C ASP A 430 -1.90 -18.94 -15.59
N SER A 431 -1.04 -19.82 -16.07
CA SER A 431 -0.15 -19.61 -17.21
C SER A 431 -0.39 -20.64 -18.32
N MET A 432 -1.46 -21.44 -18.22
CA MET A 432 -1.70 -22.58 -19.11
C MET A 432 -2.55 -22.20 -20.34
N GLY A 433 -1.91 -22.30 -21.51
CA GLY A 433 -2.56 -22.26 -22.82
C GLY A 433 -2.78 -20.84 -23.38
N ALA A 434 -3.40 -20.76 -24.56
CA ALA A 434 -3.60 -19.49 -25.27
C ALA A 434 -4.69 -18.58 -24.66
N GLN A 435 -5.38 -19.02 -23.60
CA GLN A 435 -6.49 -18.30 -22.96
C GLN A 435 -6.42 -18.41 -21.42
N TYR A 436 -5.25 -18.15 -20.84
CA TYR A 436 -5.10 -18.17 -19.38
C TYR A 436 -5.99 -17.10 -18.71
N TRP A 437 -6.43 -17.42 -17.49
CA TRP A 437 -7.40 -16.62 -16.74
C TRP A 437 -7.04 -15.15 -16.57
N PRO A 438 -5.81 -14.77 -16.17
CA PRO A 438 -5.43 -13.37 -16.00
C PRO A 438 -5.74 -12.50 -17.22
N LYS A 439 -5.40 -12.97 -18.43
CA LYS A 439 -5.69 -12.25 -19.67
C LYS A 439 -7.19 -12.18 -19.95
N ARG A 440 -7.91 -13.26 -19.73
CA ARG A 440 -9.38 -13.31 -19.92
C ARG A 440 -10.12 -12.35 -18.98
N ILE A 441 -9.64 -12.22 -17.74
CA ILE A 441 -10.19 -11.27 -16.75
C ILE A 441 -9.90 -9.83 -17.20
N GLU A 442 -8.67 -9.52 -17.61
CA GLU A 442 -8.33 -8.18 -18.12
C GLU A 442 -9.16 -7.83 -19.37
N ASP A 443 -9.30 -8.74 -20.33
CA ASP A 443 -10.11 -8.51 -21.53
C ASP A 443 -11.59 -8.23 -21.19
N ALA A 444 -12.14 -8.92 -20.17
CA ALA A 444 -13.48 -8.66 -19.67
C ALA A 444 -13.62 -7.27 -19.04
N ILE A 445 -12.58 -6.81 -18.33
CA ILE A 445 -12.52 -5.45 -17.77
C ILE A 445 -12.43 -4.41 -18.89
N GLU A 446 -11.58 -4.61 -19.88
CA GLU A 446 -11.44 -3.71 -21.05
C GLU A 446 -12.77 -3.61 -21.85
N SER A 447 -13.46 -4.74 -22.01
CA SER A 447 -14.79 -4.77 -22.62
C SER A 447 -15.84 -4.00 -21.78
N THR A 448 -15.79 -4.15 -20.46
CA THR A 448 -16.64 -3.40 -19.51
C THR A 448 -16.37 -1.90 -19.58
N ASP A 449 -15.11 -1.48 -19.65
CA ASP A 449 -14.72 -0.09 -19.81
C ASP A 449 -15.21 0.49 -21.15
N THR A 450 -15.26 -0.33 -22.20
CA THR A 450 -15.84 0.06 -23.49
C THR A 450 -17.35 0.29 -23.38
N VAL A 451 -18.08 -0.59 -22.66
CA VAL A 451 -19.50 -0.37 -22.34
C VAL A 451 -19.70 0.89 -21.50
N ALA A 452 -18.83 1.16 -20.53
CA ALA A 452 -18.88 2.38 -19.73
C ALA A 452 -18.71 3.64 -20.60
N LYS A 453 -17.87 3.60 -21.63
CA LYS A 453 -17.74 4.71 -22.62
C LYS A 453 -19.03 4.90 -23.41
N PHE A 454 -19.69 3.83 -23.84
CA PHE A 454 -20.99 3.95 -24.53
C PHE A 454 -22.07 4.55 -23.62
N TYR A 455 -22.10 4.13 -22.36
CA TYR A 455 -23.01 4.70 -21.37
C TYR A 455 -22.71 6.19 -21.11
N TRP A 456 -21.43 6.57 -21.01
CA TRP A 456 -21.03 7.98 -20.90
C TRP A 456 -21.52 8.81 -22.08
N ILE A 457 -21.42 8.31 -23.31
CA ILE A 457 -21.93 8.98 -24.52
C ILE A 457 -23.45 9.16 -24.44
N PHE A 458 -24.17 8.12 -24.03
CA PHE A 458 -25.62 8.18 -23.84
C PHE A 458 -26.03 9.24 -22.81
N VAL A 459 -25.41 9.26 -21.64
CA VAL A 459 -25.71 10.23 -20.58
C VAL A 459 -25.32 11.65 -21.00
N SER A 460 -24.18 11.82 -21.70
CA SER A 460 -23.76 13.11 -22.23
C SER A 460 -24.75 13.67 -23.25
N THR A 461 -25.32 12.81 -24.10
CA THR A 461 -26.38 13.19 -25.02
C THR A 461 -27.61 13.67 -24.27
N ILE A 462 -28.04 12.98 -23.21
CA ILE A 462 -29.17 13.42 -22.37
C ILE A 462 -28.87 14.76 -21.70
N ALA A 463 -27.67 14.95 -21.17
CA ALA A 463 -27.28 16.23 -20.58
C ALA A 463 -27.34 17.38 -21.59
N LYS A 464 -26.91 17.14 -22.84
CA LYS A 464 -27.04 18.09 -23.94
C LYS A 464 -28.52 18.40 -24.24
N LEU A 465 -29.38 17.38 -24.32
CA LEU A 465 -30.82 17.56 -24.50
C LEU A 465 -31.43 18.43 -23.39
N ARG A 466 -30.96 18.26 -22.14
CA ARG A 466 -31.42 19.00 -20.96
C ARG A 466 -30.75 20.36 -20.75
N ASN A 467 -29.76 20.72 -21.58
CA ASN A 467 -28.96 21.93 -21.45
C ASN A 467 -28.26 22.06 -20.08
N ILE A 468 -27.71 20.96 -19.59
CA ILE A 468 -26.87 20.91 -18.37
C ILE A 468 -25.42 20.55 -18.74
N SER A 469 -24.49 20.74 -17.80
CA SER A 469 -23.09 20.38 -18.00
C SER A 469 -22.94 18.86 -18.24
N GLY A 470 -22.62 18.48 -19.47
CA GLY A 470 -22.58 17.07 -19.87
C GLY A 470 -21.44 16.26 -19.28
N SER A 471 -20.22 16.83 -19.20
CA SER A 471 -19.04 16.08 -18.75
C SER A 471 -19.10 15.71 -17.28
N THR A 472 -19.47 16.64 -16.40
CA THR A 472 -19.58 16.43 -14.95
C THR A 472 -20.72 15.46 -14.61
N PHE A 473 -21.87 15.64 -15.25
CA PHE A 473 -23.02 14.76 -15.07
C PHE A 473 -22.74 13.33 -15.56
N ALA A 474 -22.15 13.18 -16.74
CA ALA A 474 -21.83 11.87 -17.30
C ALA A 474 -20.73 11.15 -16.52
N ALA A 475 -19.72 11.87 -16.01
CA ALA A 475 -18.71 11.29 -15.13
C ALA A 475 -19.32 10.75 -13.83
N ALA A 476 -20.23 11.51 -13.20
CA ALA A 476 -20.91 11.07 -11.99
C ALA A 476 -21.82 9.84 -12.23
N GLU A 477 -22.52 9.77 -13.36
CA GLU A 477 -23.33 8.60 -13.70
C GLU A 477 -22.49 7.38 -14.09
N GLN A 478 -21.38 7.58 -14.79
CA GLN A 478 -20.44 6.52 -15.11
C GLN A 478 -19.81 5.93 -13.83
N GLU A 479 -19.51 6.78 -12.84
CA GLU A 479 -19.03 6.32 -11.54
C GLU A 479 -20.05 5.42 -10.83
N LYS A 480 -21.33 5.84 -10.79
CA LYS A 480 -22.41 5.00 -10.24
C LYS A 480 -22.56 3.67 -10.99
N PHE A 481 -22.31 3.65 -12.31
CA PHE A 481 -22.30 2.40 -13.08
C PHE A 481 -21.19 1.45 -12.60
N TYR A 482 -19.97 1.93 -12.35
CA TYR A 482 -18.91 1.09 -11.79
C TYR A 482 -19.18 0.66 -10.35
N GLN A 483 -19.81 1.51 -9.54
CA GLN A 483 -20.23 1.16 -8.18
C GLN A 483 -21.22 -0.01 -8.19
N ASP A 484 -22.23 0.04 -9.06
CA ASP A 484 -23.20 -1.04 -9.23
C ASP A 484 -22.56 -2.36 -9.73
N LEU A 485 -21.42 -2.28 -10.43
CA LEU A 485 -20.67 -3.43 -10.92
C LEU A 485 -19.73 -4.06 -9.89
N THR A 486 -19.35 -3.34 -8.84
CA THR A 486 -18.27 -3.77 -7.94
C THR A 486 -18.61 -5.04 -7.17
N ILE A 487 -19.80 -5.13 -6.55
CA ILE A 487 -20.24 -6.34 -5.85
C ILE A 487 -20.42 -7.53 -6.82
N PRO A 488 -21.11 -7.36 -7.98
CA PRO A 488 -21.18 -8.42 -8.98
C PRO A 488 -19.82 -8.92 -9.49
N PHE A 489 -18.85 -8.01 -9.71
CA PHE A 489 -17.52 -8.38 -10.18
C PHE A 489 -16.75 -9.17 -9.12
N ASP A 490 -16.74 -8.72 -7.87
CA ASP A 490 -16.07 -9.42 -6.77
C ASP A 490 -16.65 -10.83 -6.56
N ASN A 491 -17.99 -10.96 -6.61
CA ASN A 491 -18.64 -12.27 -6.56
C ASN A 491 -18.26 -13.16 -7.74
N TRP A 492 -18.22 -12.60 -8.96
CA TRP A 492 -17.83 -13.35 -10.15
C TRP A 492 -16.38 -13.84 -10.04
N LEU A 493 -15.45 -12.94 -9.73
CA LEU A 493 -14.01 -13.22 -9.63
C LEU A 493 -13.70 -14.32 -8.60
N ARG A 494 -14.32 -14.27 -7.42
CA ARG A 494 -14.12 -15.26 -6.35
C ARG A 494 -14.61 -16.66 -6.70
N THR A 495 -15.59 -16.76 -7.60
CA THR A 495 -16.18 -18.05 -8.03
C THR A 495 -15.48 -18.66 -9.23
N LEU A 496 -14.46 -18.00 -9.78
CA LEU A 496 -13.64 -18.57 -10.84
C LEU A 496 -12.79 -19.72 -10.29
N SER A 497 -12.69 -20.77 -11.08
CA SER A 497 -11.84 -21.93 -10.86
C SER A 497 -11.04 -22.23 -12.12
N ILE A 498 -9.86 -22.84 -11.95
CA ILE A 498 -9.00 -23.25 -13.07
C ILE A 498 -9.70 -24.22 -14.03
N ASN A 499 -10.66 -25.00 -13.54
CA ASN A 499 -11.41 -26.01 -14.31
C ASN A 499 -12.71 -25.48 -14.95
N ASP A 500 -13.04 -24.19 -14.75
CA ASP A 500 -14.26 -23.61 -15.32
C ASP A 500 -14.19 -23.48 -16.85
N ASP A 501 -15.35 -23.55 -17.50
CA ASP A 501 -15.50 -23.08 -18.89
C ASP A 501 -15.35 -21.54 -18.91
N ARG A 502 -14.21 -21.10 -19.42
CA ARG A 502 -13.81 -19.70 -19.50
C ARG A 502 -14.81 -18.86 -20.31
N ASP A 503 -15.30 -19.35 -21.44
CA ASP A 503 -16.25 -18.60 -22.28
C ASP A 503 -17.60 -18.50 -21.57
N ALA A 504 -18.05 -19.56 -20.91
CA ALA A 504 -19.28 -19.55 -20.13
C ALA A 504 -19.22 -18.54 -18.97
N LYS A 505 -18.12 -18.52 -18.20
CA LYS A 505 -17.95 -17.56 -17.08
C LYS A 505 -17.85 -16.12 -17.58
N ILE A 506 -17.19 -15.87 -18.70
CA ILE A 506 -17.13 -14.53 -19.31
C ILE A 506 -18.52 -14.10 -19.82
N GLY A 507 -19.29 -15.03 -20.40
CA GLY A 507 -20.68 -14.79 -20.77
C GLY A 507 -21.57 -14.40 -19.59
N GLN A 508 -21.38 -15.04 -18.42
CA GLN A 508 -22.09 -14.67 -17.19
C GLN A 508 -21.76 -13.24 -16.75
N TRP A 509 -20.49 -12.85 -16.80
CA TRP A 509 -20.08 -11.48 -16.49
C TRP A 509 -20.68 -10.47 -17.47
N ASN A 510 -20.57 -10.72 -18.78
CA ASN A 510 -21.14 -9.87 -19.82
C ASN A 510 -22.66 -9.66 -19.64
N ALA A 511 -23.38 -10.71 -19.24
CA ALA A 511 -24.81 -10.61 -18.93
C ALA A 511 -25.09 -9.66 -17.75
N GLN A 512 -24.26 -9.66 -16.70
CA GLN A 512 -24.38 -8.71 -15.58
C GLN A 512 -24.11 -7.28 -16.03
N VAL A 513 -23.03 -7.05 -16.78
CA VAL A 513 -22.68 -5.73 -17.34
C VAL A 513 -23.85 -5.17 -18.16
N LYS A 514 -24.39 -5.99 -19.08
CA LYS A 514 -25.53 -5.63 -19.92
C LYS A 514 -26.77 -5.30 -19.07
N LYS A 515 -27.11 -6.15 -18.10
CA LYS A 515 -28.26 -5.94 -17.22
C LYS A 515 -28.16 -4.59 -16.49
N ILE A 516 -27.00 -4.28 -15.91
CA ILE A 516 -26.80 -3.09 -15.10
C ILE A 516 -26.84 -1.83 -15.98
N VAL A 517 -26.08 -1.79 -17.09
CA VAL A 517 -26.03 -0.60 -17.95
C VAL A 517 -27.41 -0.27 -18.55
N LEU A 518 -28.17 -1.29 -18.96
CA LEU A 518 -29.51 -1.10 -19.53
C LEU A 518 -30.53 -0.73 -18.47
N SER A 519 -30.42 -1.25 -17.24
CA SER A 519 -31.25 -0.83 -16.12
C SER A 519 -31.08 0.67 -15.82
N ARG A 520 -29.83 1.14 -15.73
CA ARG A 520 -29.53 2.57 -15.52
C ARG A 520 -30.04 3.43 -16.67
N ALA A 521 -29.79 3.02 -17.91
CA ALA A 521 -30.29 3.72 -19.09
C ALA A 521 -31.82 3.78 -19.14
N LYS A 522 -32.52 2.72 -18.73
CA LYS A 522 -33.98 2.69 -18.60
C LYS A 522 -34.49 3.66 -17.53
N GLY A 523 -33.73 3.92 -16.48
CA GLY A 523 -34.04 4.96 -15.49
C GLY A 523 -34.19 6.35 -16.14
N PHE A 524 -33.32 6.68 -17.10
CA PHE A 524 -33.45 7.91 -17.89
C PHE A 524 -34.65 7.90 -18.83
N MET A 525 -34.97 6.75 -19.44
CA MET A 525 -36.15 6.61 -20.29
C MET A 525 -37.45 6.81 -19.50
N THR A 526 -37.49 6.34 -18.26
CA THR A 526 -38.68 6.44 -17.39
C THR A 526 -38.89 7.86 -16.86
N SER A 527 -37.80 8.63 -16.75
CA SER A 527 -37.80 10.04 -16.32
C SER A 527 -37.60 11.01 -17.49
N ALA A 528 -37.94 10.58 -18.71
CA ALA A 528 -37.79 11.40 -19.91
C ALA A 528 -38.71 12.63 -19.88
N THR A 529 -38.13 13.79 -20.11
CA THR A 529 -38.87 15.05 -20.21
C THR A 529 -39.40 15.25 -21.64
N PRO A 530 -40.42 16.12 -21.87
CA PRO A 530 -40.84 16.50 -23.21
C PRO A 530 -39.68 16.98 -24.10
N ARG A 531 -38.68 17.64 -23.51
CA ARG A 531 -37.47 18.08 -24.20
C ARG A 531 -36.58 16.92 -24.64
N ASP A 532 -36.42 15.91 -23.78
CA ASP A 532 -35.66 14.69 -24.10
C ASP A 532 -36.30 13.92 -25.28
N MET A 533 -37.64 13.92 -25.35
CA MET A 533 -38.42 13.26 -26.39
C MET A 533 -38.44 14.05 -27.71
N ALA A 534 -38.63 15.38 -27.65
CA ALA A 534 -38.60 16.25 -28.83
C ALA A 534 -37.23 16.27 -29.50
N GLY A 535 -36.15 16.19 -28.71
CA GLY A 535 -34.79 16.14 -29.22
C GLY A 535 -34.24 17.48 -29.69
N LEU A 536 -33.11 17.41 -30.39
CA LEU A 536 -32.43 18.52 -31.04
C LEU A 536 -32.04 18.10 -32.46
N THR A 537 -32.07 19.05 -33.39
CA THR A 537 -31.52 18.90 -34.74
C THR A 537 -30.24 19.69 -34.83
N ASP A 538 -29.15 19.08 -35.30
CA ASP A 538 -27.90 19.80 -35.55
C ASP A 538 -27.92 20.57 -36.87
N GLU A 539 -26.88 21.38 -37.12
CA GLU A 539 -26.75 22.20 -38.34
C GLU A 539 -26.71 21.37 -39.63
N ASN A 540 -26.40 20.08 -39.53
CA ASN A 540 -26.37 19.14 -40.66
C ASN A 540 -27.70 18.41 -40.86
N GLY A 541 -28.74 18.75 -40.09
CA GLY A 541 -30.05 18.11 -40.16
C GLY A 541 -30.15 16.77 -39.41
N ASN A 542 -29.13 16.39 -38.61
CA ASN A 542 -29.20 15.14 -37.84
C ASN A 542 -30.06 15.34 -36.60
N GLU A 543 -31.09 14.52 -36.46
CA GLU A 543 -31.95 14.50 -35.28
C GLU A 543 -31.35 13.63 -34.18
N THR A 544 -31.35 14.14 -32.96
CA THR A 544 -30.98 13.39 -31.75
C THR A 544 -32.06 13.57 -30.70
N ASN A 545 -32.65 12.47 -30.25
CA ASN A 545 -33.54 12.44 -29.09
C ASN A 545 -33.17 11.26 -28.18
N ILE A 546 -33.82 11.18 -27.02
CA ILE A 546 -33.52 10.14 -26.03
C ILE A 546 -33.74 8.71 -26.56
N PHE A 547 -34.72 8.50 -27.45
CA PHE A 547 -35.00 7.18 -28.04
C PHE A 547 -33.90 6.74 -29.02
N ILE A 548 -33.38 7.68 -29.83
CA ILE A 548 -32.25 7.44 -30.74
C ILE A 548 -30.99 7.11 -29.91
N ALA A 549 -30.70 7.92 -28.89
CA ALA A 549 -29.55 7.70 -28.01
C ALA A 549 -29.61 6.33 -27.30
N TYR A 550 -30.79 5.95 -26.79
CA TYR A 550 -31.00 4.66 -26.14
C TYR A 550 -30.84 3.49 -27.11
N ARG A 551 -31.35 3.60 -28.34
CA ARG A 551 -31.18 2.57 -29.38
C ARG A 551 -29.71 2.41 -29.78
N GLN A 552 -28.97 3.51 -29.89
CA GLN A 552 -27.53 3.48 -30.17
C GLN A 552 -26.76 2.78 -29.05
N LEU A 553 -27.10 3.07 -27.79
CA LEU A 553 -26.52 2.37 -26.64
C LEU A 553 -26.79 0.87 -26.71
N LEU A 554 -28.05 0.46 -26.92
CA LEU A 554 -28.45 -0.95 -27.04
C LEU A 554 -27.67 -1.70 -28.12
N GLY A 555 -27.53 -1.09 -29.31
CA GLY A 555 -26.81 -1.68 -30.43
C GLY A 555 -25.33 -1.90 -30.10
N ARG A 556 -24.67 -0.85 -29.60
CA ARG A 556 -23.24 -0.89 -29.26
C ARG A 556 -22.93 -1.86 -28.11
N VAL A 557 -23.78 -1.91 -27.09
CA VAL A 557 -23.62 -2.85 -25.97
C VAL A 557 -23.77 -4.30 -26.44
N SER A 558 -24.78 -4.57 -27.28
CA SER A 558 -25.02 -5.95 -27.78
C SER A 558 -23.92 -6.42 -28.73
N GLU A 559 -23.37 -5.51 -29.54
CA GLU A 559 -22.22 -5.78 -30.41
C GLU A 559 -20.96 -6.08 -29.58
N GLN A 560 -20.63 -5.22 -28.62
CA GLN A 560 -19.44 -5.36 -27.78
C GLN A 560 -19.43 -6.62 -26.92
N LEU A 561 -20.60 -7.03 -26.41
CA LEU A 561 -20.72 -8.16 -25.49
C LEU A 561 -21.05 -9.50 -26.19
N GLY A 562 -21.10 -9.52 -27.54
CA GLY A 562 -21.17 -10.76 -28.32
C GLY A 562 -22.56 -11.36 -28.53
N ASP A 563 -23.64 -10.59 -28.34
CA ASP A 563 -25.03 -11.09 -28.45
C ASP A 563 -25.54 -11.20 -29.90
N ARG A 564 -24.77 -10.76 -30.91
CA ARG A 564 -25.10 -11.00 -32.33
C ARG A 564 -24.62 -12.39 -32.77
N LYS A 565 -25.22 -13.43 -32.19
CA LYS A 565 -25.36 -14.74 -32.84
C LYS A 565 -26.85 -14.99 -33.08
N GLY A 566 -27.34 -14.62 -34.26
CA GLY A 566 -28.69 -14.94 -34.71
C GLY A 566 -29.44 -13.79 -35.36
N GLU A 567 -28.97 -13.30 -36.52
CA GLU A 567 -29.94 -12.94 -37.55
C GLU A 567 -30.40 -14.25 -38.18
N VAL A 568 -31.66 -14.56 -37.94
CA VAL A 568 -32.43 -15.60 -38.62
C VAL A 568 -32.29 -15.37 -40.13
N LYS A 569 -32.06 -16.46 -40.87
CA LYS A 569 -32.05 -16.50 -42.35
C LYS A 569 -33.23 -15.77 -42.97
#